data_AF-A0A829AIK0-F1
#
_entry.id   AF-A0A829AIK0-F1
#
_cell.length_a   1.000
_cell.length_b   1.000
_cell.length_c   1.000
_cell.angle_alpha   90.00
_cell.angle_beta   90.00
_cell.angle_gamma   90.00
#
_symmetry.space_group_name_H-M   'P 1'
#
loop_
_entity.id
_entity.type
_entity.pdbx_description
1 polymer ?
#
loop_
_entity_poly.entity_id
_entity_poly.type
_entity_poly.pdbx_seq_one_letter_code
_entity_poly.pdbx_strand_id
1 'polypeptide(L)'
;MSKFKEKVLSEISFAMVDDAPDLQKLYDKVAAIDEHPELNDNQKIVFDFLKNEFKRNDLQYTLWSFTEDVYERLEIGVSSLPYVKAWGKLKEKQHFEVLAAFAQWGLEQEEAE
;
A
#
# COMPACT_ATOMS: atom_id res chain seq x y z
N MET A 1 -8.16 -16.25 2.82
CA MET A 1 -8.38 -15.06 3.65
C MET A 1 -7.04 -14.70 4.28
N SER A 2 -6.69 -13.41 4.40
CA SER A 2 -5.47 -12.98 5.10
C SER A 2 -5.50 -13.43 6.57
N LYS A 3 -4.35 -13.80 7.15
CA LYS A 3 -4.22 -14.16 8.58
C LYS A 3 -4.74 -13.05 9.50
N PHE A 4 -4.54 -11.79 9.10
CA PHE A 4 -5.05 -10.63 9.82
C PHE A 4 -6.58 -10.61 9.85
N LYS A 5 -7.22 -10.92 8.71
CA LYS A 5 -8.67 -11.00 8.57
C LYS A 5 -9.28 -12.11 9.43
N GLU A 6 -8.67 -13.29 9.44
CA GLU A 6 -9.10 -14.38 10.34
C GLU A 6 -9.00 -13.97 11.81
N LYS A 7 -7.90 -13.34 12.20
CA LYS A 7 -7.68 -12.89 13.59
C LYS A 7 -8.71 -11.85 14.02
N VAL A 8 -8.90 -10.78 13.23
CA VAL A 8 -9.85 -9.70 13.54
C VAL A 8 -11.29 -10.22 13.61
N LEU A 9 -11.68 -11.09 12.68
CA LEU A 9 -13.02 -11.69 12.68
C LEU A 9 -13.22 -12.62 13.88
N SER A 10 -12.20 -13.37 14.29
CA SER A 10 -12.26 -14.23 15.48
C SER A 10 -12.40 -13.42 16.78
N GLU A 11 -11.71 -12.28 16.89
CA GLU A 11 -11.77 -11.40 18.06
C GLU A 11 -13.12 -10.67 18.15
N ILE A 12 -13.67 -10.22 17.01
CA ILE A 12 -15.02 -9.63 16.94
C ILE A 12 -16.08 -10.67 17.32
N SER A 13 -15.96 -11.91 16.80
CA SER A 13 -16.89 -13.00 17.11
C SER A 13 -16.85 -13.40 18.58
N PHE A 14 -15.69 -13.29 19.23
CA PHE A 14 -15.53 -13.60 20.66
C PHE A 14 -16.08 -12.48 21.57
N ALA A 15 -16.02 -11.21 21.12
CA ALA A 15 -16.47 -10.06 21.90
C ALA A 15 -18.00 -9.79 21.84
N MET A 16 -18.72 -10.39 20.90
CA MET A 16 -20.14 -10.06 20.59
C MET A 16 -21.12 -11.22 20.82
N VAL A 17 -20.94 -12.00 21.89
CA VAL A 17 -21.76 -13.20 22.14
C VAL A 17 -23.25 -12.91 22.34
N ASP A 18 -23.67 -11.68 22.71
CA ASP A 18 -25.09 -11.44 23.07
C ASP A 18 -25.83 -10.29 22.36
N ASP A 19 -25.21 -9.24 21.82
CA ASP A 19 -25.98 -8.12 21.22
C ASP A 19 -25.16 -7.29 20.22
N ALA A 20 -25.26 -7.58 18.93
CA ALA A 20 -24.97 -6.58 17.90
C ALA A 20 -25.72 -6.87 16.59
N PRO A 21 -26.63 -5.98 16.14
CA PRO A 21 -27.11 -6.01 14.78
C PRO A 21 -25.95 -5.64 13.84
N ASP A 22 -25.75 -6.48 12.84
CA ASP A 22 -24.93 -6.22 11.65
C ASP A 22 -23.45 -6.66 11.67
N LEU A 23 -23.19 -7.87 12.16
CA LEU A 23 -21.97 -8.63 11.85
C LEU A 23 -21.61 -8.55 10.35
N GLN A 24 -22.62 -8.59 9.47
CA GLN A 24 -22.42 -8.49 8.01
C GLN A 24 -21.77 -7.16 7.60
N LYS A 25 -22.21 -6.01 8.13
CA LYS A 25 -21.51 -4.72 7.90
C LYS A 25 -20.06 -4.70 8.37
N LEU A 26 -19.74 -5.42 9.46
CA LEU A 26 -18.36 -5.56 9.93
C LEU A 26 -17.56 -6.46 8.98
N TYR A 27 -18.12 -7.58 8.53
CA TYR A 27 -17.53 -8.42 7.48
C TYR A 27 -17.28 -7.64 6.19
N ASP A 28 -18.25 -6.83 5.74
CA ASP A 28 -18.14 -6.04 4.52
C ASP A 28 -17.07 -4.95 4.65
N LYS A 29 -16.94 -4.31 5.83
CA LYS A 29 -15.85 -3.35 6.11
C LYS A 29 -14.48 -4.04 6.14
N VAL A 30 -14.38 -5.21 6.76
CA VAL A 30 -13.13 -6.00 6.80
C VAL A 30 -12.78 -6.56 5.42
N ALA A 31 -13.78 -6.92 4.61
CA ALA A 31 -13.58 -7.32 3.22
C ALA A 31 -13.12 -6.16 2.34
N ALA A 32 -13.68 -4.95 2.54
CA ALA A 32 -13.25 -3.74 1.84
C ALA A 32 -11.81 -3.30 2.19
N ILE A 33 -11.28 -3.71 3.35
CA ILE A 33 -9.87 -3.49 3.73
C ILE A 33 -8.94 -4.42 2.96
N ASP A 34 -9.42 -5.61 2.55
CA ASP A 34 -8.65 -6.66 1.87
C ASP A 34 -8.68 -6.50 0.32
N GLU A 35 -9.65 -5.78 -0.22
CA GLU A 35 -9.72 -5.44 -1.65
C GLU A 35 -8.88 -4.18 -1.92
N HIS A 36 -7.55 -4.32 -1.89
CA HIS A 36 -6.74 -3.34 -2.59
C HIS A 36 -7.12 -3.41 -4.07
N PRO A 37 -7.60 -2.31 -4.67
CA PRO A 37 -7.91 -2.30 -6.08
C PRO A 37 -6.66 -2.70 -6.87
N GLU A 38 -6.85 -3.48 -7.93
CA GLU A 38 -5.73 -3.90 -8.77
C GLU A 38 -4.95 -2.66 -9.23
N LEU A 39 -3.66 -2.61 -8.90
CA LEU A 39 -2.79 -1.52 -9.29
C LEU A 39 -2.75 -1.42 -10.83
N ASN A 40 -3.01 -0.23 -11.36
CA ASN A 40 -2.83 0.03 -12.78
C ASN A 40 -1.36 0.07 -13.19
N ASP A 41 -1.07 0.14 -14.49
CA ASP A 41 0.29 0.09 -15.02
C ASP A 41 1.24 1.14 -14.42
N ASN A 42 0.78 2.39 -14.24
CA ASN A 42 1.62 3.42 -13.62
C ASN A 42 1.85 3.14 -12.12
N GLN A 43 0.84 2.64 -11.41
CA GLN A 43 0.98 2.25 -9.99
C GLN A 43 1.96 1.08 -9.83
N LYS A 44 1.90 0.09 -10.73
CA LYS A 44 2.82 -1.07 -10.75
C LYS A 44 4.27 -0.62 -10.95
N ILE A 45 4.54 0.32 -11.85
CA ILE A 45 5.89 0.87 -12.06
C ILE A 45 6.44 1.53 -10.79
N VAL A 46 5.63 2.36 -10.12
CA VAL A 46 6.03 3.02 -8.87
C VAL A 46 6.25 1.99 -7.77
N PHE A 47 5.32 1.04 -7.62
CA PHE A 47 5.40 -0.01 -6.62
C PHE A 47 6.66 -0.88 -6.78
N ASP A 48 6.98 -1.27 -8.02
CA ASP A 48 8.17 -2.06 -8.31
C ASP A 48 9.46 -1.30 -8.03
N PHE A 49 9.50 0.01 -8.30
CA PHE A 49 10.63 0.85 -7.88
C PHE A 49 10.80 0.82 -6.35
N LEU A 50 9.74 1.12 -5.58
CA LEU A 50 9.80 1.16 -4.12
C LEU A 50 10.30 -0.17 -3.51
N LYS A 51 9.78 -1.30 -4.00
CA LYS A 51 10.24 -2.63 -3.57
C LYS A 51 11.72 -2.87 -3.88
N ASN A 52 12.16 -2.50 -5.09
CA ASN A 52 13.53 -2.75 -5.52
C ASN A 52 14.53 -1.85 -4.78
N GLU A 53 14.16 -0.60 -4.51
CA GLU A 53 14.99 0.33 -3.77
C GLU A 53 15.09 -0.09 -2.29
N PHE A 54 13.98 -0.55 -1.70
CA PHE A 54 13.98 -1.14 -0.36
C PHE A 54 14.83 -2.41 -0.28
N LYS A 55 14.79 -3.29 -1.28
CA LYS A 55 15.64 -4.50 -1.29
C LYS A 55 17.15 -4.18 -1.34
N ARG A 56 17.52 -3.00 -1.83
CA ARG A 56 18.92 -2.57 -1.97
C ARG A 56 19.39 -1.74 -0.78
N ASN A 57 18.47 -1.06 -0.13
CA ASN A 57 18.73 -0.09 0.94
C ASN A 57 17.80 -0.36 2.14
N ASP A 58 17.50 0.66 2.94
CA ASP A 58 16.49 0.59 4.00
C ASP A 58 15.26 1.45 3.65
N LEU A 59 14.25 1.42 4.53
CA LEU A 59 13.03 2.21 4.37
C LEU A 59 13.32 3.72 4.34
N GLN A 60 14.24 4.20 5.18
CA GLN A 60 14.53 5.62 5.31
C GLN A 60 15.13 6.18 4.02
N TYR A 61 16.14 5.51 3.46
CA TYR A 61 16.77 5.88 2.21
C TYR A 61 15.81 5.76 1.02
N THR A 62 14.99 4.70 1.00
CA THR A 62 13.99 4.48 -0.05
C THR A 62 12.99 5.64 -0.12
N LEU A 63 12.46 6.07 1.03
CA LEU A 63 11.52 7.19 1.08
C LEU A 63 12.19 8.51 0.74
N TRP A 64 13.40 8.74 1.25
CA TRP A 64 14.16 9.97 0.96
C TRP A 64 14.43 10.11 -0.55
N SER A 65 15.09 9.12 -1.17
CA SER A 65 15.42 9.13 -2.61
C SER A 65 14.17 9.25 -3.49
N PHE A 66 13.10 8.53 -3.15
CA PHE A 66 11.83 8.64 -3.87
C PHE A 66 11.25 10.06 -3.83
N THR A 67 11.22 10.68 -2.65
CA THR A 67 10.68 12.05 -2.51
C THR A 67 11.57 13.09 -3.18
N GLU A 68 12.91 12.97 -3.07
CA GLU A 68 13.86 13.83 -3.77
C GLU A 68 13.61 13.78 -5.29
N ASP A 69 13.55 12.59 -5.88
CA ASP A 69 13.37 12.42 -7.32
C ASP A 69 12.01 12.90 -7.83
N VAL A 70 10.97 12.76 -7.01
CA VAL A 70 9.62 13.22 -7.35
C VAL A 70 9.51 14.74 -7.25
N TYR A 71 10.06 15.37 -6.21
CA TYR A 71 9.89 16.80 -5.96
C TYR A 71 10.91 17.66 -6.72
N GLU A 72 12.21 17.35 -6.67
CA GLU A 72 13.24 18.19 -7.30
C GLU A 72 13.18 18.15 -8.83
N ARG A 73 12.70 17.04 -9.41
CA ARG A 73 12.68 16.87 -10.87
C ARG A 73 11.35 17.27 -11.53
N LEU A 74 10.37 17.74 -10.76
CA LEU A 74 9.19 18.44 -11.29
C LEU A 74 9.52 19.90 -11.64
N GLU A 75 10.54 20.50 -11.02
CA GLU A 75 10.98 21.88 -11.31
C GLU A 75 11.92 21.96 -12.53
N ILE A 76 12.60 20.88 -12.88
CA ILE A 76 13.58 20.82 -13.97
C ILE A 76 13.09 19.82 -15.03
N GLY A 77 12.12 20.23 -15.85
CA GLY A 77 11.75 19.60 -17.13
C GLY A 77 11.79 18.06 -17.18
N VAL A 78 10.65 17.42 -16.88
CA VAL A 78 10.31 16.00 -17.11
C VAL A 78 11.46 15.02 -16.86
N SER A 79 11.60 14.58 -15.61
CA SER A 79 12.46 13.44 -15.23
C SER A 79 12.36 12.28 -16.22
N SER A 80 13.50 11.74 -16.67
CA SER A 80 13.56 10.59 -17.57
C SER A 80 13.20 9.26 -16.90
N LEU A 81 13.17 9.24 -15.56
CA LEU A 81 12.97 8.05 -14.75
C LEU A 81 11.53 7.52 -14.89
N PRO A 82 11.34 6.23 -15.21
CA PRO A 82 10.00 5.66 -15.45
C PRO A 82 9.03 5.84 -14.27
N TYR A 83 9.48 5.63 -13.02
CA TYR A 83 8.63 5.76 -11.84
C TYR A 83 8.24 7.21 -11.54
N VAL A 84 9.11 8.19 -11.80
CA VAL A 84 8.77 9.62 -11.64
C VAL A 84 7.70 10.03 -12.66
N LYS A 85 7.86 9.61 -13.92
CA LYS A 85 6.82 9.83 -14.96
C LYS A 85 5.51 9.13 -14.62
N ALA A 86 5.59 7.90 -14.10
CA ALA A 86 4.41 7.14 -13.70
C ALA A 86 3.70 7.82 -12.53
N TRP A 87 4.44 8.25 -11.50
CA TRP A 87 3.94 8.98 -10.34
C TRP A 87 3.21 10.27 -10.72
N GLY A 88 3.78 11.06 -11.63
CA GLY A 88 3.16 12.29 -12.13
C GLY A 88 1.86 12.07 -12.93
N LYS A 89 1.60 10.85 -13.40
CA LYS A 89 0.34 10.48 -14.10
C LYS A 89 -0.73 9.94 -13.16
N LEU A 90 -0.39 9.65 -11.90
CA LEU A 90 -1.35 9.13 -10.93
C LEU A 90 -2.29 10.23 -10.44
N LYS A 91 -3.54 9.86 -10.20
CA LYS A 91 -4.48 10.67 -9.42
C LYS A 91 -4.19 10.51 -7.93
N GLU A 92 -4.63 11.45 -7.12
CA GLU A 92 -4.44 11.45 -5.66
C GLU A 92 -4.83 10.11 -5.00
N LYS A 93 -6.00 9.55 -5.33
CA LYS A 93 -6.41 8.22 -4.85
C LYS A 93 -5.37 7.13 -5.17
N GLN A 94 -4.81 7.18 -6.37
CA GLN A 94 -3.85 6.19 -6.84
C GLN A 94 -2.48 6.31 -6.16
N HIS A 95 -2.12 7.52 -5.71
CA HIS A 95 -0.96 7.74 -4.83
C HIS A 95 -1.15 7.03 -3.49
N PHE A 96 -2.32 7.17 -2.87
CA PHE A 96 -2.63 6.46 -1.63
C PHE A 96 -2.63 4.93 -1.82
N GLU A 97 -3.25 4.44 -2.89
CA GLU A 97 -3.32 3.01 -3.19
C GLU A 97 -1.92 2.38 -3.37
N VAL A 98 -0.99 3.05 -4.05
CA VAL A 98 0.37 2.51 -4.23
C VAL A 98 1.20 2.54 -2.94
N LEU A 99 1.05 3.59 -2.13
CA LEU A 99 1.74 3.68 -0.83
C LEU A 99 1.19 2.68 0.18
N ALA A 100 -0.13 2.45 0.19
CA ALA A 100 -0.76 1.42 1.01
C ALA A 100 -0.28 0.02 0.62
N ALA A 101 -0.24 -0.28 -0.69
CA ALA A 101 0.31 -1.55 -1.18
C ALA A 101 1.78 -1.74 -0.81
N PHE A 102 2.58 -0.66 -0.83
CA PHE A 102 3.98 -0.69 -0.40
C PHE A 102 4.15 -0.95 1.10
N ALA A 103 3.38 -0.26 1.94
CA ALA A 103 3.39 -0.48 3.38
C ALA A 103 2.98 -1.92 3.74
N GLN A 104 1.91 -2.44 3.12
CA GLN A 104 1.45 -3.81 3.33
C GLN A 104 2.52 -4.82 2.93
N TRP A 105 3.12 -4.66 1.74
CA TRP A 105 4.19 -5.54 1.28
C TRP A 105 5.42 -5.53 2.21
N GLY A 106 5.79 -4.36 2.75
CA GLY A 106 6.92 -4.22 3.68
C GLY A 106 6.68 -4.97 5.00
N LEU A 107 5.47 -4.85 5.57
CA LEU A 107 5.09 -5.60 6.78
C LEU A 107 5.13 -7.12 6.56
N GLU A 108 4.73 -7.60 5.38
CA GLU A 108 4.81 -9.01 5.02
C GLU A 108 6.26 -9.52 4.91
N GLN A 109 7.25 -8.65 4.67
CA GLN A 109 8.66 -9.05 4.70
C GLN A 109 9.17 -9.22 6.14
N GLU A 110 8.75 -8.36 7.07
CA GLU A 110 9.13 -8.47 8.49
C GLU A 110 8.54 -9.73 9.15
N GLU A 111 7.32 -10.14 8.79
CA GLU A 111 6.71 -11.38 9.30
C GLU A 111 7.40 -12.67 8.79
N ALA A 112 8.25 -12.55 7.77
CA ALA A 112 9.00 -13.66 7.18
C ALA A 112 10.44 -13.80 7.74
N GLU A 113 10.90 -12.86 8.56
CA GLU A 113 12.16 -12.93 9.34
C GLU A 113 11.95 -13.56 10.72
#